data_AF-A0A2N7VN52-F1
#
_entry.id   AF-A0A2N7VN52-F1
#
_cell.length_a   1.000
_cell.length_b   1.000
_cell.length_c   1.000
_cell.angle_alpha   90.00
_cell.angle_beta   90.00
_cell.angle_gamma   90.00
#
_symmetry.space_group_name_H-M   'P 1'
#
loop_
_entity.id
_entity.type
_entity.pdbx_description
1 polymer ?
#
loop_
_entity_poly.entity_id
_entity_poly.type
_entity_poly.pdbx_seq_one_letter_code
_entity_poly.pdbx_strand_id
1 'polypeptide(L)'
;MPAFQSPVFTVFNHGTCASRDGQGEIVAEFGRLAAGVEYRDFLICDGPGSNPTTSAIPGQFNPFTRDKQKKAFFGSKEMGHTHHNWQATGIMTGAGWDDNVMHAVATIAELNPPPKTVNMLGWSRGAVTCTKLAYKLREIFPDIAVNIFAVDPVAGIGNKSDDDASTIRGNVKNYLAVLSMHETRGFFKPQDAKRVTFTNGATNAIYVPFPGNHSGQVNLDKTVKKDLGESAQMVWFLAWKFLDHFGTRFTAPPSPNYSGLEQCNLYAKMIAKMPGYKKTSPGFSQAVLGARKTRDFLNNRVDQYVKFSEFFINEHHRRIFKRMLPALYAWVFENQGIDTGAVIQDYRKAEFHLALKQSLIDIGFQSTRLGGVPTVLLPIRGGGAQAVDISVRQLTASMSGMGLYV
;
A
#
# COMPACT_ATOMS: atom_id res chain seq x y z
N MET A 1 10.46 -29.76 -23.50
CA MET A 1 10.45 -29.83 -22.03
C MET A 1 9.15 -29.23 -21.54
N PRO A 2 8.46 -29.79 -20.53
CA PRO A 2 7.33 -29.09 -19.90
C PRO A 2 7.84 -27.79 -19.27
N ALA A 3 7.14 -26.68 -19.48
CA ALA A 3 7.52 -25.39 -18.90
C ALA A 3 7.40 -25.46 -17.37
N PHE A 4 8.42 -24.99 -16.65
CA PHE A 4 8.39 -24.90 -15.20
C PHE A 4 7.30 -23.91 -14.76
N GLN A 5 6.17 -24.45 -14.28
CA GLN A 5 5.06 -23.64 -13.79
C GLN A 5 5.41 -23.07 -12.43
N SER A 6 5.27 -21.75 -12.29
CA SER A 6 5.58 -21.05 -11.04
C SER A 6 4.71 -21.57 -9.89
N PRO A 7 5.27 -21.87 -8.71
CA PRO A 7 4.46 -22.17 -7.52
C PRO A 7 3.75 -20.94 -6.94
N VAL A 8 3.99 -19.75 -7.52
CA VAL A 8 3.41 -18.46 -7.16
C VAL A 8 2.49 -17.98 -8.26
N PHE A 9 1.26 -17.62 -7.90
CA PHE A 9 0.30 -16.90 -8.75
C PHE A 9 0.09 -15.49 -8.19
N THR A 10 -0.07 -14.47 -9.06
CA THR A 10 -0.27 -13.08 -8.61
C THR A 10 -1.58 -12.49 -9.10
N VAL A 11 -2.37 -11.87 -8.23
CA VAL A 11 -3.62 -11.19 -8.59
C VAL A 11 -3.50 -9.68 -8.38
N PHE A 12 -3.74 -8.92 -9.44
CA PHE A 12 -3.69 -7.46 -9.47
C PHE A 12 -5.11 -6.89 -9.52
N ASN A 13 -5.55 -6.19 -8.47
CA ASN A 13 -6.95 -5.74 -8.30
C ASN A 13 -7.09 -4.22 -8.38
N HIS A 14 -7.65 -3.70 -9.48
CA HIS A 14 -7.85 -2.26 -9.67
C HIS A 14 -8.87 -1.67 -8.68
N GLY A 15 -8.66 -0.42 -8.31
CA GLY A 15 -9.66 0.40 -7.61
C GLY A 15 -10.83 0.81 -8.50
N THR A 16 -11.88 1.38 -7.89
CA THR A 16 -13.11 1.80 -8.59
C THR A 16 -12.84 2.57 -9.88
N CYS A 17 -13.53 2.21 -10.96
CA CYS A 17 -13.44 2.86 -12.28
C CYS A 17 -12.05 2.85 -12.95
N ALA A 18 -11.02 2.24 -12.35
CA ALA A 18 -9.74 1.98 -13.00
C ALA A 18 -9.74 0.63 -13.73
N SER A 19 -8.91 0.50 -14.75
CA SER A 19 -8.78 -0.70 -15.58
C SER A 19 -7.37 -0.85 -16.12
N ARG A 20 -7.07 -2.04 -16.66
CA ARG A 20 -5.77 -2.42 -17.26
C ARG A 20 -5.32 -1.52 -18.41
N ASP A 21 -6.27 -0.86 -19.07
CA ASP A 21 -6.04 0.07 -20.18
C ASP A 21 -5.50 1.43 -19.71
N GLY A 22 -5.60 1.72 -18.40
CA GLY A 22 -5.02 2.90 -17.77
C GLY A 22 -3.49 2.96 -17.91
N GLN A 23 -2.94 4.16 -17.84
CA GLN A 23 -1.50 4.43 -17.87
C GLN A 23 -1.11 5.20 -16.61
N GLY A 24 0.01 4.84 -15.99
CA GLY A 24 0.55 5.52 -14.82
C GLY A 24 -0.17 5.21 -13.50
N GLU A 25 -1.00 4.17 -13.44
CA GLU A 25 -1.67 3.67 -12.23
C GLU A 25 -1.05 2.34 -11.79
N ILE A 26 -0.83 2.15 -10.48
CA ILE A 26 0.02 1.08 -9.94
C ILE A 26 -0.39 -0.32 -10.40
N VAL A 27 -1.68 -0.66 -10.40
CA VAL A 27 -2.16 -1.99 -10.82
C VAL A 27 -2.02 -2.18 -12.33
N ALA A 28 -2.26 -1.13 -13.13
CA ALA A 28 -2.08 -1.18 -14.58
C ALA A 28 -0.61 -1.43 -14.97
N GLU A 29 0.32 -0.68 -14.38
CA GLU A 29 1.75 -0.83 -14.67
C GLU A 29 2.31 -2.15 -14.15
N PHE A 30 1.97 -2.55 -12.92
CA PHE A 30 2.45 -3.81 -12.34
C PHE A 30 1.90 -5.03 -13.08
N GLY A 31 0.62 -5.00 -13.49
CA GLY A 31 0.02 -6.06 -14.29
C GLY A 31 0.65 -6.16 -15.69
N ARG A 32 0.96 -5.02 -16.33
CA ARG A 32 1.65 -4.98 -17.63
C ARG A 32 3.10 -5.46 -17.57
N LEU A 33 3.78 -5.19 -16.46
CA LEU A 33 5.15 -5.63 -16.21
C LEU A 33 5.24 -7.04 -15.60
N ALA A 34 4.12 -7.71 -15.29
CA ALA A 34 4.13 -9.06 -14.76
C ALA A 34 4.70 -10.06 -15.78
N ALA A 35 5.67 -10.88 -15.36
CA ALA A 35 6.29 -11.87 -16.23
C ALA A 35 5.54 -13.21 -16.19
N GLY A 36 5.15 -13.68 -17.36
CA GLY A 36 4.39 -14.92 -17.54
C GLY A 36 3.22 -14.71 -18.49
N VAL A 37 2.15 -15.47 -18.31
CA VAL A 37 0.91 -15.37 -19.08
C VAL A 37 -0.27 -15.17 -18.13
N GLU A 38 -1.15 -14.21 -18.44
CA GLU A 38 -2.39 -14.01 -17.68
C GLU A 38 -3.24 -15.31 -17.69
N TYR A 39 -3.98 -15.60 -16.63
CA TYR A 39 -4.71 -16.87 -16.41
C TYR A 39 -3.80 -18.11 -16.29
N ARG A 40 -2.50 -17.93 -16.06
CA ARG A 40 -1.54 -19.01 -15.75
C ARG A 40 -0.52 -18.63 -14.68
N ASP A 41 0.13 -17.48 -14.83
CA ASP A 41 1.15 -16.95 -13.92
C ASP A 41 0.60 -15.78 -13.07
N PHE A 42 -0.35 -15.01 -13.62
CA PHE A 42 -1.02 -13.89 -12.95
C PHE A 42 -2.45 -13.67 -13.46
N LEU A 43 -3.21 -12.78 -12.81
CA LEU A 43 -4.52 -12.30 -13.24
C LEU A 43 -4.63 -10.79 -12.95
N ILE A 44 -5.22 -10.02 -13.87
CA ILE A 44 -5.62 -8.64 -13.63
C ILE A 44 -7.15 -8.59 -13.51
N CYS A 45 -7.64 -8.02 -12.42
CA CYS A 45 -9.06 -7.79 -12.18
C CYS A 45 -9.36 -6.29 -12.28
N ASP A 46 -10.12 -5.90 -13.29
CA ASP A 46 -10.52 -4.51 -13.52
C ASP A 46 -11.44 -4.00 -12.39
N GLY A 47 -11.49 -2.68 -12.22
CA GLY A 47 -12.14 -2.06 -11.07
C GLY A 47 -13.67 -2.10 -11.17
N PRO A 48 -14.40 -2.26 -10.07
CA PRO A 48 -15.86 -2.10 -10.07
C PRO A 48 -16.27 -0.75 -10.70
N GLY A 49 -17.22 -0.78 -11.64
CA GLY A 49 -17.65 0.41 -12.40
C GLY A 49 -16.66 0.93 -13.45
N SER A 50 -15.64 0.15 -13.83
CA SER A 50 -14.75 0.46 -14.97
C SER A 50 -15.35 0.04 -16.32
N ASN A 51 -14.81 0.58 -17.41
CA ASN A 51 -15.23 0.25 -18.77
C ASN A 51 -14.00 0.03 -19.67
N PRO A 52 -13.24 -1.07 -19.46
CA PRO A 52 -12.10 -1.42 -20.30
C PRO A 52 -12.49 -1.64 -21.77
N THR A 53 -11.53 -1.43 -22.67
CA THR A 53 -11.65 -1.72 -24.10
C THR A 53 -11.01 -3.05 -24.48
N THR A 54 -10.10 -3.59 -23.65
CA THR A 54 -9.37 -4.86 -23.93
C THR A 54 -9.87 -6.07 -23.13
N SER A 55 -10.73 -5.86 -22.13
CA SER A 55 -11.27 -6.92 -21.25
C SER A 55 -12.78 -6.79 -21.05
N ALA A 56 -13.38 -7.81 -20.41
CA ALA A 56 -14.77 -7.77 -20.00
C ALA A 56 -14.95 -6.86 -18.76
N ILE A 57 -16.09 -6.18 -18.71
CA ILE A 57 -16.48 -5.32 -17.59
C ILE A 57 -16.77 -6.19 -16.35
N PRO A 58 -16.21 -5.87 -15.16
CA PRO A 58 -16.54 -6.56 -13.90
C PRO A 58 -18.05 -6.67 -13.66
N GLY A 59 -18.52 -7.89 -13.39
CA GLY A 59 -19.95 -8.20 -13.21
C GLY A 59 -20.75 -8.40 -14.50
N GLN A 60 -20.17 -8.21 -15.69
CA GLN A 60 -20.83 -8.48 -16.97
C GLN A 60 -20.46 -9.82 -17.63
N PHE A 61 -19.49 -10.57 -17.12
CA PHE A 61 -19.11 -11.89 -17.65
C PHE A 61 -19.47 -13.00 -16.66
N ASN A 62 -19.50 -14.25 -17.12
CA ASN A 62 -19.64 -15.41 -16.25
C ASN A 62 -18.30 -15.64 -15.51
N PRO A 63 -18.23 -15.48 -14.17
CA PRO A 63 -16.96 -15.51 -13.44
C PRO A 63 -16.22 -16.85 -13.55
N PHE A 64 -16.95 -17.95 -13.81
CA PHE A 64 -16.39 -19.30 -13.94
C PHE A 64 -15.85 -19.62 -15.33
N THR A 65 -15.89 -18.68 -16.27
CA THR A 65 -15.39 -18.89 -17.63
C THR A 65 -14.42 -17.78 -18.02
N ARG A 66 -13.44 -18.12 -18.86
CA ARG A 66 -12.64 -17.14 -19.61
C ARG A 66 -13.43 -16.48 -20.75
N ASP A 67 -14.65 -16.95 -21.02
CA ASP A 67 -15.50 -16.39 -22.06
C ASP A 67 -16.04 -15.01 -21.61
N LYS A 68 -15.85 -14.02 -22.49
CA LYS A 68 -16.02 -12.59 -22.22
C LYS A 68 -17.40 -12.07 -22.66
N GLN A 69 -18.36 -12.97 -22.88
CA GLN A 69 -19.71 -12.59 -23.30
C GLN A 69 -20.46 -11.84 -22.20
N LYS A 70 -21.26 -10.86 -22.62
CA LYS A 70 -22.09 -10.05 -21.72
C LYS A 70 -23.28 -10.88 -21.22
N LYS A 71 -23.47 -10.94 -19.89
CA LYS A 71 -24.68 -11.49 -19.25
C LYS A 71 -25.93 -10.92 -19.94
N ALA A 72 -26.85 -11.79 -20.34
CA ALA A 72 -28.04 -11.39 -21.08
C ALA A 72 -28.95 -10.48 -20.24
N PHE A 73 -29.51 -9.43 -20.85
CA PHE A 73 -30.29 -8.37 -20.16
C PHE A 73 -31.53 -8.88 -19.41
N PHE A 74 -32.08 -10.03 -19.81
CA PHE A 74 -33.21 -10.72 -19.16
C PHE A 74 -32.83 -12.05 -18.48
N GLY A 75 -31.52 -12.36 -18.39
CA GLY A 75 -31.02 -13.62 -17.85
C GLY A 75 -31.05 -13.67 -16.32
N SER A 76 -32.03 -14.36 -15.75
CA SER A 76 -31.92 -14.86 -14.37
C SER A 76 -31.09 -16.16 -14.36
N LYS A 77 -30.28 -16.37 -13.30
CA LYS A 77 -29.47 -17.57 -12.99
C LYS A 77 -28.02 -17.68 -13.52
N GLU A 78 -27.34 -16.61 -13.93
CA GLU A 78 -25.86 -16.63 -14.00
C GLU A 78 -25.22 -16.11 -12.72
N MET A 79 -24.74 -17.04 -11.88
CA MET A 79 -24.27 -16.79 -10.52
C MET A 79 -23.30 -15.59 -10.40
N GLY A 80 -23.57 -14.75 -9.40
CA GLY A 80 -22.97 -13.43 -9.20
C GLY A 80 -24.06 -12.48 -8.70
N HIS A 81 -23.83 -11.75 -7.61
CA HIS A 81 -24.90 -11.02 -6.90
C HIS A 81 -25.33 -9.69 -7.56
N THR A 82 -24.75 -9.34 -8.72
CA THR A 82 -24.99 -8.08 -9.43
C THR A 82 -26.26 -8.13 -10.30
N HIS A 83 -27.43 -7.85 -9.70
CA HIS A 83 -28.67 -7.62 -10.44
C HIS A 83 -28.88 -6.12 -10.74
N HIS A 84 -28.85 -5.75 -12.03
CA HIS A 84 -29.23 -4.44 -12.62
C HIS A 84 -28.21 -3.27 -12.63
N ASN A 85 -28.59 -2.19 -13.33
CA ASN A 85 -27.75 -1.11 -13.88
C ASN A 85 -26.56 -0.67 -13.00
N TRP A 86 -25.36 -0.98 -13.52
CA TRP A 86 -24.12 -1.18 -12.76
C TRP A 86 -23.24 0.08 -12.61
N GLN A 87 -23.31 1.06 -13.50
CA GLN A 87 -22.43 2.24 -13.46
C GLN A 87 -22.73 3.16 -12.26
N ALA A 88 -24.01 3.38 -11.93
CA ALA A 88 -24.40 4.18 -10.77
C ALA A 88 -24.37 3.38 -9.46
N THR A 89 -24.74 2.09 -9.51
CA THR A 89 -24.82 1.23 -8.32
C THR A 89 -23.45 0.72 -7.88
N GLY A 90 -22.58 0.26 -8.78
CA GLY A 90 -21.23 -0.23 -8.44
C GLY A 90 -20.35 0.81 -7.75
N ILE A 91 -20.56 2.10 -8.05
CA ILE A 91 -19.89 3.21 -7.35
C ILE A 91 -20.38 3.34 -5.89
N MET A 92 -21.65 3.04 -5.59
CA MET A 92 -22.28 3.25 -4.28
C MET A 92 -22.40 1.99 -3.39
N THR A 93 -22.66 0.81 -3.96
CA THR A 93 -23.07 -0.41 -3.23
C THR A 93 -22.08 -1.59 -3.33
N GLY A 94 -21.03 -1.48 -4.16
CA GLY A 94 -19.99 -2.53 -4.29
C GLY A 94 -20.24 -3.59 -5.36
N ALA A 95 -21.33 -3.51 -6.13
CA ALA A 95 -21.60 -4.41 -7.26
C ALA A 95 -20.36 -4.61 -8.18
N GLY A 96 -20.04 -5.87 -8.50
CA GLY A 96 -18.92 -6.27 -9.34
C GLY A 96 -17.66 -6.78 -8.63
N TRP A 97 -17.46 -6.50 -7.33
CA TRP A 97 -16.23 -6.95 -6.62
C TRP A 97 -16.25 -8.44 -6.23
N ASP A 98 -17.42 -9.02 -5.96
CA ASP A 98 -17.60 -10.44 -5.67
C ASP A 98 -17.45 -11.26 -6.95
N ASP A 99 -17.85 -10.70 -8.09
CA ASP A 99 -17.62 -11.29 -9.41
C ASP A 99 -16.10 -11.39 -9.70
N ASN A 100 -15.30 -10.37 -9.34
CA ASN A 100 -13.83 -10.45 -9.39
C ASN A 100 -13.26 -11.51 -8.44
N VAL A 101 -13.78 -11.64 -7.20
CA VAL A 101 -13.36 -12.68 -6.25
C VAL A 101 -13.63 -14.07 -6.82
N MET A 102 -14.86 -14.33 -7.30
CA MET A 102 -15.22 -15.62 -7.86
C MET A 102 -14.44 -15.93 -9.14
N HIS A 103 -14.14 -14.93 -9.96
CA HIS A 103 -13.32 -15.09 -11.15
C HIS A 103 -11.86 -15.47 -10.82
N ALA A 104 -11.26 -14.83 -9.82
CA ALA A 104 -9.92 -15.19 -9.36
C ALA A 104 -9.89 -16.59 -8.72
N VAL A 105 -10.91 -16.96 -7.94
CA VAL A 105 -11.07 -18.33 -7.40
C VAL A 105 -11.18 -19.37 -8.52
N ALA A 106 -12.03 -19.13 -9.53
CA ALA A 106 -12.20 -20.03 -10.67
C ALA A 106 -10.91 -20.16 -11.48
N THR A 107 -10.23 -19.04 -11.75
CA THR A 107 -8.93 -19.03 -12.44
C THR A 107 -7.89 -19.85 -11.68
N ILE A 108 -7.82 -19.72 -10.34
CA ILE A 108 -6.90 -20.50 -9.49
C ILE A 108 -7.28 -21.99 -9.47
N ALA A 109 -8.56 -22.33 -9.50
CA ALA A 109 -9.05 -23.71 -9.55
C ALA A 109 -8.71 -24.43 -10.87
N GLU A 110 -8.57 -23.69 -11.98
CA GLU A 110 -8.13 -24.22 -13.28
C GLU A 110 -6.60 -24.49 -13.35
N LEU A 111 -5.81 -23.99 -12.39
CA LEU A 111 -4.34 -24.15 -12.43
C LEU A 111 -3.94 -25.58 -12.03
N ASN A 112 -3.23 -26.25 -12.94
CA ASN A 112 -2.64 -27.56 -12.68
C ASN A 112 -1.12 -27.54 -12.97
N PRO A 113 -0.24 -27.71 -11.96
CA PRO A 113 -0.54 -27.84 -10.55
C PRO A 113 -1.11 -26.54 -9.94
N PRO A 114 -1.88 -26.61 -8.83
CA PRO A 114 -2.34 -25.43 -8.13
C PRO A 114 -1.16 -24.66 -7.51
N PRO A 115 -1.26 -23.32 -7.38
CA PRO A 115 -0.22 -22.51 -6.78
C PRO A 115 -0.12 -22.80 -5.27
N LYS A 116 1.11 -22.74 -4.73
CA LYS A 116 1.35 -22.82 -3.28
C LYS A 116 1.21 -21.45 -2.60
N THR A 117 1.45 -20.39 -3.35
CA THR A 117 1.39 -19.00 -2.87
C THR A 117 0.56 -18.15 -3.82
N VAL A 118 -0.34 -17.34 -3.26
CA VAL A 118 -1.03 -16.27 -3.98
C VAL A 118 -0.61 -14.92 -3.42
N ASN A 119 0.05 -14.13 -4.27
CA ASN A 119 0.41 -12.74 -3.96
C ASN A 119 -0.67 -11.82 -4.52
N MET A 120 -1.01 -10.76 -3.78
CA MET A 120 -2.04 -9.81 -4.20
C MET A 120 -1.60 -8.37 -4.00
N LEU A 121 -1.79 -7.58 -5.06
CA LEU A 121 -1.72 -6.12 -5.01
C LEU A 121 -3.09 -5.57 -5.40
N GLY A 122 -3.61 -4.62 -4.64
CA GLY A 122 -4.79 -3.87 -5.06
C GLY A 122 -4.88 -2.53 -4.38
N TRP A 123 -5.77 -1.67 -4.87
CA TRP A 123 -6.04 -0.37 -4.26
C TRP A 123 -7.52 -0.04 -4.14
N SER A 124 -7.90 0.86 -3.21
CA SER A 124 -9.31 1.24 -3.00
C SER A 124 -10.19 0.00 -2.74
N ARG A 125 -11.30 -0.16 -3.49
CA ARG A 125 -12.10 -1.39 -3.50
C ARG A 125 -11.32 -2.62 -3.94
N GLY A 126 -10.37 -2.52 -4.86
CA GLY A 126 -9.50 -3.62 -5.28
C GLY A 126 -8.64 -4.18 -4.14
N ALA A 127 -8.19 -3.34 -3.21
CA ALA A 127 -7.53 -3.80 -1.99
C ALA A 127 -8.48 -4.55 -1.03
N VAL A 128 -9.78 -4.23 -1.04
CA VAL A 128 -10.81 -5.00 -0.32
C VAL A 128 -11.14 -6.30 -1.06
N THR A 129 -11.13 -6.30 -2.40
CA THR A 129 -11.18 -7.53 -3.22
C THR A 129 -10.05 -8.50 -2.83
N CYS A 130 -8.83 -8.01 -2.56
CA CYS A 130 -7.76 -8.86 -2.03
C CYS A 130 -8.13 -9.52 -0.69
N THR A 131 -8.75 -8.79 0.24
CA THR A 131 -9.22 -9.32 1.55
C THR A 131 -10.29 -10.38 1.35
N LYS A 132 -11.33 -10.08 0.55
CA LYS A 132 -12.44 -11.01 0.25
C LYS A 132 -11.96 -12.26 -0.50
N LEU A 133 -11.00 -12.11 -1.42
CA LEU A 133 -10.37 -13.22 -2.12
C LEU A 133 -9.53 -14.07 -1.15
N ALA A 134 -8.72 -13.48 -0.27
CA ALA A 134 -7.98 -14.24 0.74
C ALA A 134 -8.92 -15.04 1.67
N TYR A 135 -10.05 -14.44 2.07
CA TYR A 135 -11.08 -15.08 2.88
C TYR A 135 -11.69 -16.29 2.15
N LYS A 136 -12.03 -16.15 0.85
CA LYS A 136 -12.57 -17.25 0.02
C LYS A 136 -11.55 -18.33 -0.32
N LEU A 137 -10.29 -17.96 -0.58
CA LEU A 137 -9.21 -18.92 -0.74
C LEU A 137 -9.01 -19.77 0.52
N ARG A 138 -9.25 -19.23 1.74
CA ARG A 138 -9.20 -20.06 2.96
C ARG A 138 -10.28 -21.13 3.01
N GLU A 139 -11.45 -20.87 2.43
CA GLU A 139 -12.60 -21.80 2.44
C GLU A 139 -12.43 -22.93 1.43
N ILE A 140 -11.79 -22.67 0.30
CA ILE A 140 -11.71 -23.59 -0.85
C ILE A 140 -10.32 -24.24 -0.96
N PHE A 141 -9.25 -23.48 -0.67
CA PHE A 141 -7.85 -23.89 -0.81
C PHE A 141 -7.06 -23.53 0.46
N PRO A 142 -7.34 -24.19 1.60
CA PRO A 142 -6.85 -23.77 2.91
C PRO A 142 -5.32 -23.74 3.04
N ASP A 143 -4.61 -24.49 2.20
CA ASP A 143 -3.15 -24.63 2.19
C ASP A 143 -2.41 -23.57 1.36
N ILE A 144 -3.13 -22.78 0.55
CA ILE A 144 -2.51 -21.67 -0.21
C ILE A 144 -2.07 -20.58 0.76
N ALA A 145 -0.76 -20.29 0.77
CA ALA A 145 -0.22 -19.15 1.50
C ALA A 145 -0.57 -17.84 0.78
N VAL A 146 -1.04 -16.83 1.51
CA VAL A 146 -1.48 -15.56 0.92
C VAL A 146 -0.65 -14.38 1.43
N ASN A 147 -0.21 -13.50 0.51
CA ASN A 147 0.47 -12.25 0.83
C ASN A 147 -0.28 -11.08 0.18
N ILE A 148 -0.57 -10.03 0.95
CA ILE A 148 -1.39 -8.89 0.50
C ILE A 148 -0.63 -7.57 0.66
N PHE A 149 -0.51 -6.82 -0.43
CA PHE A 149 -0.16 -5.41 -0.45
C PHE A 149 -1.41 -4.59 -0.82
N ALA A 150 -1.99 -3.91 0.17
CA ALA A 150 -3.25 -3.18 0.07
C ALA A 150 -2.99 -1.66 0.05
N VAL A 151 -3.33 -0.97 -1.04
CA VAL A 151 -3.20 0.49 -1.12
C VAL A 151 -4.53 1.17 -0.83
N ASP A 152 -4.63 1.74 0.37
CA ASP A 152 -5.79 2.48 0.87
C ASP A 152 -7.13 1.72 0.75
N PRO A 153 -7.27 0.56 1.43
CA PRO A 153 -8.42 -0.33 1.29
C PRO A 153 -9.72 0.33 1.76
N VAL A 154 -10.64 0.63 0.85
CA VAL A 154 -11.92 1.32 1.15
C VAL A 154 -13.08 0.46 0.67
N ALA A 155 -13.92 0.01 1.61
CA ALA A 155 -15.09 -0.83 1.31
C ALA A 155 -16.27 -0.05 0.71
N GLY A 156 -16.37 1.25 0.99
CA GLY A 156 -17.48 2.11 0.54
C GLY A 156 -18.65 2.17 1.53
N ILE A 157 -19.82 2.55 1.02
CA ILE A 157 -21.07 2.66 1.80
C ILE A 157 -21.68 1.25 1.95
N GLY A 158 -22.32 0.97 3.09
CA GLY A 158 -22.92 -0.33 3.40
C GLY A 158 -21.91 -1.36 3.92
N ASN A 159 -20.90 -1.66 3.10
CA ASN A 159 -20.08 -2.87 3.17
C ASN A 159 -18.90 -2.80 4.17
N LYS A 160 -18.89 -1.81 5.05
CA LYS A 160 -17.79 -1.53 6.01
C LYS A 160 -17.67 -2.58 7.12
N SER A 161 -18.72 -3.38 7.31
CA SER A 161 -18.91 -4.35 8.41
C SER A 161 -19.06 -5.79 7.88
N ASP A 162 -18.88 -5.99 6.59
CA ASP A 162 -18.88 -7.33 6.00
C ASP A 162 -17.64 -8.08 6.52
N ASP A 163 -17.85 -9.28 7.05
CA ASP A 163 -16.78 -10.04 7.69
C ASP A 163 -15.65 -10.33 6.69
N ASP A 164 -15.98 -10.71 5.46
CA ASP A 164 -14.98 -10.97 4.41
C ASP A 164 -14.27 -9.72 3.87
N ALA A 165 -14.80 -8.51 4.12
CA ALA A 165 -14.17 -7.24 3.78
C ALA A 165 -13.26 -6.68 4.88
N SER A 166 -13.26 -7.28 6.07
CA SER A 166 -12.53 -6.79 7.25
C SER A 166 -11.77 -7.87 8.03
N THR A 167 -12.03 -9.15 7.82
CA THR A 167 -11.39 -10.27 8.54
C THR A 167 -10.30 -10.95 7.71
N ILE A 168 -9.07 -10.88 8.23
CA ILE A 168 -7.88 -11.57 7.71
C ILE A 168 -7.77 -12.95 8.35
N ARG A 169 -7.90 -13.99 7.52
CA ARG A 169 -7.86 -15.40 7.92
C ARG A 169 -6.43 -15.98 7.91
N GLY A 170 -6.21 -17.10 8.62
CA GLY A 170 -4.89 -17.67 8.91
C GLY A 170 -4.07 -18.24 7.73
N ASN A 171 -4.63 -18.26 6.51
CA ASN A 171 -3.87 -18.47 5.28
C ASN A 171 -3.02 -17.25 4.90
N VAL A 172 -3.44 -16.03 5.29
CA VAL A 172 -2.66 -14.81 5.08
C VAL A 172 -1.43 -14.81 5.99
N LYS A 173 -0.26 -14.81 5.37
CA LYS A 173 1.05 -14.81 6.05
C LYS A 173 1.56 -13.39 6.23
N ASN A 174 1.41 -12.55 5.20
CA ASN A 174 1.86 -11.15 5.21
C ASN A 174 0.74 -10.21 4.75
N TYR A 175 0.52 -9.13 5.50
CA TYR A 175 -0.46 -8.09 5.17
C TYR A 175 0.14 -6.70 5.37
N LEU A 176 0.36 -5.96 4.30
CA LEU A 176 0.80 -4.56 4.35
C LEU A 176 -0.30 -3.66 3.81
N ALA A 177 -0.77 -2.71 4.62
CA ALA A 177 -1.73 -1.70 4.21
C ALA A 177 -1.13 -0.28 4.18
N VAL A 178 -1.07 0.33 3.01
CA VAL A 178 -0.80 1.77 2.85
C VAL A 178 -2.07 2.54 3.20
N LEU A 179 -1.97 3.60 4.01
CA LEU A 179 -3.12 4.43 4.41
C LEU A 179 -2.94 5.89 3.99
N SER A 180 -3.80 6.39 3.11
CA SER A 180 -3.73 7.79 2.63
C SER A 180 -4.13 8.78 3.72
N MET A 181 -3.23 9.67 4.11
CA MET A 181 -3.49 10.61 5.21
C MET A 181 -4.55 11.65 4.86
N HIS A 182 -4.44 12.31 3.71
CA HIS A 182 -5.20 13.52 3.36
C HIS A 182 -6.45 13.26 2.50
N GLU A 183 -7.11 12.12 2.74
CA GLU A 183 -8.44 11.85 2.21
C GLU A 183 -9.50 12.27 3.25
N THR A 184 -10.56 12.97 2.82
CA THR A 184 -11.52 13.64 3.73
C THR A 184 -13.00 13.40 3.39
N ARG A 185 -13.31 12.66 2.32
CA ARG A 185 -14.68 12.26 1.98
C ARG A 185 -15.23 11.29 3.03
N GLY A 186 -16.39 11.57 3.61
CA GLY A 186 -16.91 10.86 4.78
C GLY A 186 -17.13 9.34 4.59
N PHE A 187 -17.32 8.89 3.36
CA PHE A 187 -17.48 7.47 3.00
C PHE A 187 -16.16 6.77 2.60
N PHE A 188 -15.05 7.49 2.46
CA PHE A 188 -13.72 6.95 2.13
C PHE A 188 -12.93 6.58 3.39
N LYS A 189 -13.59 5.90 4.34
CA LYS A 189 -12.95 5.36 5.54
C LYS A 189 -12.21 4.07 5.17
N PRO A 190 -10.89 3.98 5.39
CA PRO A 190 -10.13 2.79 5.04
C PRO A 190 -10.31 1.69 6.08
N GLN A 191 -10.03 0.45 5.70
CA GLN A 191 -9.88 -0.69 6.61
C GLN A 191 -8.52 -0.57 7.32
N ASP A 192 -8.47 0.29 8.34
CA ASP A 192 -7.30 0.52 9.18
C ASP A 192 -7.17 -0.50 10.32
N ALA A 193 -6.15 -0.32 11.17
CA ALA A 193 -5.83 -1.22 12.29
C ALA A 193 -6.92 -1.30 13.38
N LYS A 194 -7.96 -0.44 13.35
CA LYS A 194 -9.12 -0.51 14.27
C LYS A 194 -10.31 -1.24 13.64
N ARG A 195 -10.27 -1.54 12.35
CA ARG A 195 -11.36 -2.12 11.56
C ARG A 195 -11.07 -3.53 11.08
N VAL A 196 -9.80 -3.81 10.79
CA VAL A 196 -9.37 -5.14 10.35
C VAL A 196 -9.16 -6.07 11.53
N THR A 197 -9.82 -7.23 11.49
CA THR A 197 -9.67 -8.30 12.48
C THR A 197 -8.75 -9.38 11.93
N PHE A 198 -7.87 -9.94 12.76
CA PHE A 198 -7.01 -11.07 12.38
C PHE A 198 -7.42 -12.31 13.17
N THR A 199 -7.81 -13.40 12.49
CA THR A 199 -8.18 -14.66 13.15
C THR A 199 -6.96 -15.46 13.62
N ASN A 200 -5.75 -15.04 13.26
CA ASN A 200 -4.49 -15.68 13.63
C ASN A 200 -3.49 -14.62 14.12
N GLY A 201 -2.90 -14.83 15.30
CA GLY A 201 -1.84 -13.97 15.83
C GLY A 201 -0.55 -13.99 14.99
N ALA A 202 -0.28 -15.09 14.27
CA ALA A 202 0.96 -15.30 13.51
C ALA A 202 1.02 -14.56 12.16
N THR A 203 -0.07 -13.94 11.68
CA THR A 203 -0.03 -13.13 10.45
C THR A 203 0.84 -11.89 10.69
N ASN A 204 1.96 -11.81 9.97
CA ASN A 204 2.85 -10.65 9.94
C ASN A 204 2.09 -9.50 9.26
N ALA A 205 1.82 -8.40 9.97
CA ALA A 205 0.95 -7.35 9.45
C ALA A 205 1.35 -5.95 9.91
N ILE A 206 1.34 -4.99 9.00
CA ILE A 206 1.75 -3.59 9.23
C ILE A 206 0.85 -2.63 8.46
N TYR A 207 0.61 -1.44 9.02
CA TYR A 207 -0.10 -0.36 8.34
C TYR A 207 0.84 0.84 8.27
N VAL A 208 1.07 1.36 7.07
CA VAL A 208 2.00 2.47 6.82
C VAL A 208 1.22 3.68 6.29
N PRO A 209 0.98 4.70 7.13
CA PRO A 209 0.43 5.97 6.67
C PRO A 209 1.34 6.65 5.63
N PHE A 210 0.75 7.27 4.63
CA PHE A 210 1.45 8.03 3.59
C PHE A 210 0.72 9.33 3.25
N PRO A 211 1.44 10.45 3.04
CA PRO A 211 0.83 11.74 2.82
C PRO A 211 0.19 11.85 1.43
N GLY A 212 -1.04 12.37 1.38
CA GLY A 212 -1.78 12.57 0.14
C GLY A 212 -3.22 12.04 0.23
N ASN A 213 -4.04 12.36 -0.75
CA ASN A 213 -5.40 11.84 -0.86
C ASN A 213 -5.44 10.38 -1.35
N HIS A 214 -6.64 9.83 -1.53
CA HIS A 214 -6.87 8.43 -1.91
C HIS A 214 -6.06 7.97 -3.13
N SER A 215 -6.00 8.78 -4.20
CA SER A 215 -5.31 8.41 -5.45
C SER A 215 -3.84 8.84 -5.51
N GLY A 216 -3.39 9.71 -4.60
CA GLY A 216 -2.00 10.22 -4.55
C GLY A 216 -0.93 9.17 -4.25
N GLN A 217 -1.33 7.93 -3.92
CA GLN A 217 -0.44 6.79 -3.65
C GLN A 217 -0.30 5.83 -4.84
N VAL A 218 -1.24 5.89 -5.80
CA VAL A 218 -1.35 4.89 -6.88
C VAL A 218 -1.01 5.46 -8.25
N ASN A 219 -1.08 6.77 -8.45
CA ASN A 219 -0.84 7.40 -9.74
C ASN A 219 0.52 8.10 -9.79
N LEU A 220 1.39 7.73 -10.73
CA LEU A 220 2.65 8.42 -11.02
C LEU A 220 2.52 9.53 -12.08
N ASP A 221 1.36 9.63 -12.74
CA ASP A 221 1.02 10.66 -13.76
C ASP A 221 -0.53 10.84 -13.74
N LYS A 222 -1.21 11.93 -14.13
CA LYS A 222 -0.79 13.24 -14.66
C LYS A 222 -1.13 14.43 -13.73
N THR A 223 -1.92 14.19 -12.68
CA THR A 223 -2.61 15.26 -11.92
C THR A 223 -2.12 15.46 -10.48
N VAL A 224 -1.11 14.72 -10.02
CA VAL A 224 -0.45 14.91 -8.70
C VAL A 224 0.54 16.10 -8.73
N LYS A 225 0.11 17.20 -9.38
CA LYS A 225 0.74 18.53 -9.43
C LYS A 225 2.28 18.59 -9.58
N LYS A 226 2.88 17.67 -10.36
CA LYS A 226 4.32 17.51 -10.68
C LYS A 226 5.30 17.34 -9.51
N ASP A 227 5.03 17.95 -8.35
CA ASP A 227 5.97 18.08 -7.23
C ASP A 227 5.60 17.25 -5.99
N LEU A 228 4.54 16.44 -6.03
CA LEU A 228 4.07 15.63 -4.87
C LEU A 228 4.07 14.12 -5.18
N GLY A 229 5.00 13.69 -6.03
CA GLY A 229 5.09 12.29 -6.49
C GLY A 229 5.83 11.33 -5.56
N GLU A 230 6.55 11.82 -4.53
CA GLU A 230 7.40 10.97 -3.71
C GLU A 230 6.63 9.90 -2.93
N SER A 231 5.39 10.21 -2.54
CA SER A 231 4.53 9.27 -1.82
C SER A 231 4.17 8.06 -2.69
N ALA A 232 3.73 8.28 -3.93
CA ALA A 232 3.51 7.23 -4.92
C ALA A 232 4.82 6.49 -5.27
N GLN A 233 5.93 7.20 -5.48
CA GLN A 233 7.24 6.58 -5.77
C GLN A 233 7.65 5.56 -4.69
N MET A 234 7.50 5.93 -3.41
CA MET A 234 7.78 5.02 -2.29
C MET A 234 6.77 3.86 -2.23
N VAL A 235 5.48 4.13 -2.38
CA VAL A 235 4.44 3.07 -2.36
C VAL A 235 4.66 2.04 -3.46
N TRP A 236 5.04 2.46 -4.67
CA TRP A 236 5.39 1.57 -5.77
C TRP A 236 6.68 0.79 -5.49
N PHE A 237 7.71 1.42 -4.92
CA PHE A 237 8.93 0.72 -4.52
C PHE A 237 8.63 -0.38 -3.49
N LEU A 238 7.85 -0.07 -2.44
CA LEU A 238 7.46 -1.03 -1.41
C LEU A 238 6.59 -2.17 -2.00
N ALA A 239 5.65 -1.85 -2.90
CA ALA A 239 4.83 -2.86 -3.57
C ALA A 239 5.69 -3.81 -4.42
N TRP A 240 6.66 -3.27 -5.17
CA TRP A 240 7.58 -4.09 -5.96
C TRP A 240 8.41 -5.01 -5.05
N LYS A 241 9.06 -4.47 -4.01
CA LYS A 241 9.88 -5.30 -3.10
C LYS A 241 9.09 -6.36 -2.36
N PHE A 242 7.85 -6.06 -1.97
CA PHE A 242 6.95 -7.04 -1.36
C PHE A 242 6.63 -8.19 -2.32
N LEU A 243 6.17 -7.88 -3.53
CA LEU A 243 5.77 -8.89 -4.52
C LEU A 243 6.96 -9.73 -5.01
N ASP A 244 8.09 -9.08 -5.31
CA ASP A 244 9.35 -9.69 -5.75
C ASP A 244 9.90 -10.66 -4.70
N HIS A 245 9.91 -10.26 -3.42
CA HIS A 245 10.33 -11.11 -2.30
C HIS A 245 9.47 -12.37 -2.14
N PHE A 246 8.18 -12.29 -2.45
CA PHE A 246 7.28 -13.45 -2.46
C PHE A 246 7.18 -14.15 -3.83
N GLY A 247 8.09 -13.89 -4.76
CA GLY A 247 8.26 -14.63 -6.01
C GLY A 247 7.36 -14.21 -7.16
N THR A 248 6.67 -13.07 -7.08
CA THR A 248 6.07 -12.44 -8.27
C THR A 248 7.19 -11.97 -9.18
N ARG A 249 7.19 -12.43 -10.44
CA ARG A 249 8.21 -12.08 -11.43
C ARG A 249 7.75 -10.90 -12.27
N PHE A 250 8.68 -10.05 -12.68
CA PHE A 250 8.44 -8.92 -13.58
C PHE A 250 9.38 -8.95 -14.79
N THR A 251 8.91 -8.43 -15.93
CA THR A 251 9.69 -8.31 -17.18
C THR A 251 10.68 -7.15 -17.13
N ALA A 252 10.36 -6.10 -16.37
CA ALA A 252 11.25 -5.03 -15.96
C ALA A 252 10.83 -4.49 -14.57
N PRO A 253 11.73 -3.85 -13.80
CA PRO A 253 11.40 -3.22 -12.52
C PRO A 253 10.22 -2.22 -12.62
N PRO A 254 9.11 -2.42 -11.87
CA PRO A 254 7.99 -1.48 -11.85
C PRO A 254 8.29 -0.13 -11.16
N SER A 255 9.42 -0.01 -10.48
CA SER A 255 9.83 1.19 -9.74
C SER A 255 11.35 1.28 -9.67
N PRO A 256 11.96 2.47 -9.56
CA PRO A 256 13.40 2.59 -9.34
C PRO A 256 13.86 1.88 -8.05
N ASN A 257 15.03 1.26 -8.08
CA ASN A 257 15.58 0.52 -6.94
C ASN A 257 16.29 1.44 -5.94
N TYR A 258 15.53 2.20 -5.16
CA TYR A 258 16.08 3.18 -4.20
C TYR A 258 16.93 2.51 -3.11
N SER A 259 18.17 3.00 -2.93
CA SER A 259 19.01 2.69 -1.77
C SER A 259 18.40 3.24 -0.47
N GLY A 260 18.85 2.75 0.69
CA GLY A 260 18.29 3.18 1.98
C GLY A 260 18.39 4.69 2.25
N LEU A 261 19.45 5.36 1.79
CA LEU A 261 19.59 6.82 1.92
C LEU A 261 18.67 7.58 0.95
N GLU A 262 18.47 7.07 -0.26
CA GLU A 262 17.47 7.62 -1.20
C GLU A 262 16.05 7.46 -0.66
N GLN A 263 15.75 6.34 -0.02
CA GLN A 263 14.47 6.13 0.67
C GLN A 263 14.26 7.14 1.80
N CYS A 264 15.28 7.35 2.66
CA CYS A 264 15.25 8.40 3.69
C CYS A 264 15.04 9.80 3.07
N ASN A 265 15.70 10.09 1.94
CA ASN A 265 15.56 11.35 1.23
C ASN A 265 14.16 11.54 0.60
N LEU A 266 13.50 10.48 0.12
CA LEU A 266 12.11 10.53 -0.34
C LEU A 266 11.15 10.85 0.81
N TYR A 267 11.31 10.22 1.98
CA TYR A 267 10.51 10.57 3.16
C TYR A 267 10.77 12.00 3.65
N ALA A 268 12.03 12.46 3.64
CA ALA A 268 12.37 13.85 3.98
C ALA A 268 11.70 14.86 3.03
N LYS A 269 11.70 14.58 1.70
CA LYS A 269 10.92 15.37 0.73
C LYS A 269 9.43 15.39 1.06
N MET A 270 8.84 14.26 1.46
CA MET A 270 7.43 14.19 1.86
C MET A 270 7.12 15.06 3.09
N ILE A 271 8.01 15.09 4.08
CA ILE A 271 7.88 15.95 5.28
C ILE A 271 7.95 17.43 4.88
N ALA A 272 8.99 17.85 4.14
CA ALA A 272 9.14 19.23 3.67
C ALA A 272 7.94 19.69 2.82
N LYS A 273 7.32 18.78 2.07
CA LYS A 273 6.17 19.04 1.19
C LYS A 273 4.81 18.77 1.86
N MET A 274 4.76 18.45 3.15
CA MET A 274 3.53 18.13 3.89
C MET A 274 2.41 19.18 3.73
N PRO A 275 2.67 20.51 3.70
CA PRO A 275 1.64 21.52 3.40
C PRO A 275 1.02 21.38 2.00
N GLY A 276 1.77 20.89 1.02
CA GLY A 276 1.29 20.57 -0.32
C GLY A 276 0.39 19.33 -0.32
N TYR A 277 0.82 18.26 0.35
CA TYR A 277 0.01 17.04 0.48
C TYR A 277 -1.34 17.29 1.18
N LYS A 278 -1.40 18.14 2.22
CA LYS A 278 -2.66 18.54 2.87
C LYS A 278 -3.64 19.19 1.88
N LYS A 279 -3.15 19.96 0.90
CA LYS A 279 -3.95 20.61 -0.17
C LYS A 279 -4.44 19.63 -1.25
N THR A 280 -4.07 18.34 -1.21
CA THR A 280 -4.64 17.30 -2.10
C THR A 280 -6.02 16.80 -1.64
N SER A 281 -6.44 17.16 -0.43
CA SER A 281 -7.77 16.87 0.12
C SER A 281 -8.88 17.30 -0.85
N PRO A 282 -9.89 16.46 -1.13
CA PRO A 282 -11.00 16.82 -2.02
C PRO A 282 -11.69 18.15 -1.66
N GLY A 283 -12.03 18.93 -2.69
CA GLY A 283 -12.67 20.24 -2.56
C GLY A 283 -14.07 20.16 -1.93
N PHE A 284 -14.63 21.32 -1.54
CA PHE A 284 -15.93 21.38 -0.87
C PHE A 284 -17.04 20.66 -1.66
N SER A 285 -17.12 20.91 -2.97
CA SER A 285 -18.09 20.26 -3.87
C SER A 285 -17.96 18.73 -3.95
N GLN A 286 -16.74 18.19 -3.91
CA GLN A 286 -16.51 16.74 -3.91
C GLN A 286 -16.74 16.08 -2.54
N ALA A 287 -16.84 16.87 -1.47
CA ALA A 287 -17.18 16.41 -0.13
C ALA A 287 -18.67 16.53 0.21
N VAL A 288 -19.52 16.96 -0.74
CA VAL A 288 -20.99 16.96 -0.59
C VAL A 288 -21.56 15.52 -0.60
N LEU A 289 -20.87 14.57 -1.25
CA LEU A 289 -21.14 13.13 -1.13
C LEU A 289 -20.60 12.57 0.20
N GLY A 290 -21.18 13.03 1.32
CA GLY A 290 -20.84 12.61 2.67
C GLY A 290 -19.86 13.55 3.38
N ALA A 291 -20.35 14.19 4.44
CA ALA A 291 -19.69 15.26 5.19
C ALA A 291 -18.18 15.06 5.40
N ARG A 292 -17.41 16.16 5.26
CA ARG A 292 -15.96 16.19 5.51
C ARG A 292 -15.63 15.61 6.88
N LYS A 293 -14.86 14.53 6.89
CA LYS A 293 -14.30 13.94 8.10
C LYS A 293 -12.84 13.59 7.85
N THR A 294 -11.94 14.20 8.61
CA THR A 294 -10.58 13.70 8.78
C THR A 294 -10.64 12.23 9.21
N ARG A 295 -9.77 11.39 8.64
CA ARG A 295 -9.78 9.95 8.90
C ARG A 295 -9.54 9.63 10.37
N ASP A 296 -10.19 8.57 10.83
CA ASP A 296 -10.22 8.17 12.25
C ASP A 296 -8.81 7.89 12.81
N PHE A 297 -7.86 7.49 11.96
CA PHE A 297 -6.44 7.28 12.32
C PHE A 297 -5.60 8.56 12.34
N LEU A 298 -6.03 9.65 11.69
CA LEU A 298 -5.32 10.93 11.68
C LEU A 298 -5.66 11.83 12.87
N ASN A 299 -6.86 11.69 13.46
CA ASN A 299 -7.32 12.53 14.56
C ASN A 299 -6.55 12.22 15.85
N ASN A 300 -5.34 12.77 15.97
CA ASN A 300 -4.40 12.62 17.09
C ASN A 300 -3.98 11.16 17.34
N ARG A 301 -3.80 10.36 16.27
CA ARG A 301 -3.48 8.92 16.36
C ARG A 301 -2.41 8.41 15.37
N VAL A 302 -1.65 9.29 14.71
CA VAL A 302 -0.51 8.90 13.84
C VAL A 302 0.63 8.30 14.66
N ASP A 303 0.81 8.81 15.87
CA ASP A 303 1.65 8.24 16.94
C ASP A 303 1.38 6.76 17.24
N GLN A 304 0.20 6.21 16.92
CA GLN A 304 -0.08 4.77 17.06
C GLN A 304 0.56 3.88 15.99
N TYR A 305 1.09 4.48 14.92
CA TYR A 305 1.63 3.80 13.74
C TYR A 305 3.16 3.91 13.64
N VAL A 306 3.81 4.74 14.47
CA VAL A 306 5.26 5.00 14.39
C VAL A 306 5.79 5.67 15.66
N LYS A 307 7.04 5.35 16.05
CA LYS A 307 7.73 6.10 17.12
C LYS A 307 8.27 7.44 16.63
N PHE A 308 8.14 8.48 17.45
CA PHE A 308 8.57 9.85 17.12
C PHE A 308 7.88 10.39 15.86
N SER A 309 6.54 10.35 15.85
CA SER A 309 5.69 10.71 14.70
C SER A 309 5.80 12.15 14.21
N GLU A 310 6.46 13.03 14.97
CA GLU A 310 6.83 14.39 14.54
C GLU A 310 7.96 14.38 13.49
N PHE A 311 8.83 13.36 13.53
CA PHE A 311 9.98 13.19 12.64
C PHE A 311 9.79 12.08 11.61
N PHE A 312 8.98 11.06 11.92
CA PHE A 312 8.76 9.92 11.04
C PHE A 312 7.29 9.79 10.61
N ILE A 313 7.04 9.79 9.30
CA ILE A 313 5.72 9.60 8.68
C ILE A 313 5.10 8.25 9.05
N ASN A 314 5.92 7.18 9.07
CA ASN A 314 5.49 5.82 9.37
C ASN A 314 6.67 4.95 9.85
N GLU A 315 6.37 3.76 10.35
CA GLU A 315 7.37 2.85 10.93
C GLU A 315 8.44 2.40 9.92
N HIS A 316 8.14 2.37 8.61
CA HIS A 316 9.15 2.08 7.60
C HIS A 316 10.20 3.18 7.54
N HIS A 317 9.76 4.45 7.47
CA HIS A 317 10.68 5.60 7.51
C HIS A 317 11.58 5.55 8.74
N ARG A 318 11.01 5.28 9.93
CA ARG A 318 11.79 5.19 11.17
C ARG A 318 12.85 4.09 11.13
N ARG A 319 12.49 2.89 10.67
CA ARG A 319 13.43 1.75 10.65
C ARG A 319 14.53 1.92 9.60
N ILE A 320 14.20 2.32 8.38
CA ILE A 320 15.23 2.56 7.36
C ILE A 320 16.19 3.68 7.78
N PHE A 321 15.69 4.75 8.42
CA PHE A 321 16.53 5.78 9.00
C PHE A 321 17.45 5.22 10.09
N LYS A 322 16.91 4.46 11.07
CA LYS A 322 17.72 3.82 12.12
C LYS A 322 18.81 2.92 11.53
N ARG A 323 18.52 2.18 10.47
CA ARG A 323 19.49 1.29 9.82
C ARG A 323 20.59 2.04 9.05
N MET A 324 20.25 3.12 8.35
CA MET A 324 21.22 3.87 7.54
C MET A 324 22.07 4.85 8.36
N LEU A 325 21.48 5.42 9.41
CA LEU A 325 22.06 6.45 10.28
C LEU A 325 22.00 6.02 11.78
N PRO A 326 22.60 4.88 12.17
CA PRO A 326 22.38 4.27 13.48
C PRO A 326 22.96 5.06 14.66
N ALA A 327 24.13 5.68 14.52
CA ALA A 327 24.74 6.47 15.59
C ALA A 327 23.96 7.77 15.79
N LEU A 328 23.56 8.42 14.69
CA LEU A 328 22.70 9.61 14.73
C LEU A 328 21.33 9.28 15.33
N TYR A 329 20.73 8.13 14.97
CA TYR A 329 19.45 7.70 15.53
C TYR A 329 19.53 7.49 17.04
N ALA A 330 20.57 6.78 17.51
CA ALA A 330 20.81 6.56 18.93
C ALA A 330 20.97 7.89 19.69
N TRP A 331 21.74 8.84 19.14
CA TRP A 331 21.99 10.15 19.74
C TRP A 331 20.73 11.00 19.89
N VAL A 332 19.93 11.10 18.83
CA VAL A 332 18.76 12.00 18.78
C VAL A 332 17.54 11.41 19.47
N PHE A 333 17.26 10.12 19.24
CA PHE A 333 15.96 9.53 19.58
C PHE A 333 16.01 8.54 20.74
N GLU A 334 17.17 7.95 21.04
CA GLU A 334 17.32 6.95 22.11
C GLU A 334 18.13 7.48 23.31
N ASN A 335 18.61 8.73 23.25
CA ASN A 335 19.52 9.35 24.24
C ASN A 335 20.78 8.51 24.53
N GLN A 336 21.25 7.79 23.50
CA GLN A 336 22.34 6.82 23.55
C GLN A 336 23.51 7.23 22.64
N GLY A 337 24.67 6.62 22.85
CA GLY A 337 25.89 6.92 22.09
C GLY A 337 26.69 8.09 22.68
N ILE A 338 28.01 7.88 22.78
CA ILE A 338 28.99 8.88 23.25
C ILE A 338 30.00 9.26 22.16
N ASP A 339 30.06 8.50 21.07
CA ASP A 339 30.96 8.74 19.94
C ASP A 339 30.39 9.81 19.01
N THR A 340 30.84 11.05 19.21
CA THR A 340 30.51 12.19 18.36
C THR A 340 31.08 12.05 16.93
N GLY A 341 32.17 11.30 16.75
CA GLY A 341 32.76 11.01 15.45
C GLY A 341 31.85 10.16 14.58
N ALA A 342 31.29 9.08 15.14
CA ALA A 342 30.30 8.23 14.45
C ALA A 342 29.03 9.02 14.07
N VAL A 343 28.52 9.88 14.96
CA VAL A 343 27.36 10.75 14.67
C VAL A 343 27.67 11.73 13.51
N ILE A 344 28.89 12.29 13.46
CA ILE A 344 29.32 13.17 12.36
C ILE A 344 29.47 12.39 11.04
N GLN A 345 29.95 11.14 11.08
CA GLN A 345 30.00 10.28 9.89
C GLN A 345 28.60 9.98 9.36
N ASP A 346 27.63 9.69 10.23
CA ASP A 346 26.23 9.52 9.83
C ASP A 346 25.65 10.80 9.20
N TYR A 347 25.85 11.96 9.83
CA TYR A 347 25.41 13.24 9.25
C TYR A 347 26.03 13.49 7.85
N ARG A 348 27.30 13.14 7.64
CA ARG A 348 27.97 13.26 6.33
C ARG A 348 27.37 12.33 5.25
N LYS A 349 26.81 11.16 5.60
CA LYS A 349 26.10 10.30 4.62
C LYS A 349 24.92 11.01 3.96
N ALA A 350 24.31 11.99 4.62
CA ALA A 350 23.22 12.77 4.07
C ALA A 350 23.66 13.89 3.11
N GLU A 351 24.96 14.14 2.93
CA GLU A 351 25.47 15.32 2.21
C GLU A 351 24.93 15.47 0.78
N PHE A 352 24.82 14.37 0.04
CA PHE A 352 24.29 14.32 -1.33
C PHE A 352 22.75 14.18 -1.40
N HIS A 353 22.08 14.13 -0.25
CA HIS A 353 20.64 13.93 -0.11
C HIS A 353 19.99 15.19 0.47
N LEU A 354 19.83 16.22 -0.37
CA LEU A 354 19.46 17.58 0.06
C LEU A 354 18.28 17.66 1.04
N ALA A 355 17.19 16.91 0.81
CA ALA A 355 16.03 16.94 1.71
C ALA A 355 16.32 16.24 3.05
N LEU A 356 17.02 15.10 3.02
CA LEU A 356 17.48 14.42 4.24
C LEU A 356 18.42 15.33 5.05
N LYS A 357 19.40 15.97 4.38
CA LYS A 357 20.30 16.94 5.01
C LYS A 357 19.53 18.10 5.64
N GLN A 358 18.54 18.65 4.95
CA GLN A 358 17.70 19.72 5.49
C GLN A 358 16.92 19.24 6.72
N SER A 359 16.30 18.05 6.67
CA SER A 359 15.62 17.49 7.85
C SER A 359 16.58 17.28 9.03
N LEU A 360 17.84 16.90 8.80
CA LEU A 360 18.85 16.84 9.87
C LEU A 360 19.20 18.25 10.42
N ILE A 361 19.19 19.28 9.58
CA ILE A 361 19.37 20.67 10.04
C ILE A 361 18.18 21.14 10.87
N ASP A 362 16.95 20.80 10.45
CA ASP A 362 15.71 21.17 11.13
C ASP A 362 15.60 20.54 12.54
N ILE A 363 16.19 19.36 12.76
CA ILE A 363 16.32 18.75 14.11
C ILE A 363 17.51 19.28 14.93
N GLY A 364 18.24 20.27 14.41
CA GLY A 364 19.28 21.02 15.14
C GLY A 364 20.73 20.68 14.83
N PHE A 365 21.04 19.88 13.78
CA PHE A 365 22.43 19.77 13.31
C PHE A 365 22.85 21.04 12.57
N GLN A 366 24.02 21.60 12.87
CA GLN A 366 24.52 22.78 12.15
C GLN A 366 25.94 22.54 11.63
N SER A 367 26.15 22.72 10.33
CA SER A 367 27.50 22.78 9.76
C SER A 367 28.11 24.17 9.96
N THR A 368 29.12 24.27 10.80
CA THR A 368 29.85 25.51 11.10
C THR A 368 31.30 25.42 10.62
N ARG A 369 32.01 26.55 10.59
CA ARG A 369 33.47 26.60 10.39
C ARG A 369 34.12 27.30 11.57
N LEU A 370 34.52 26.54 12.59
CA LEU A 370 35.35 27.05 13.68
C LEU A 370 36.81 27.07 13.21
N GLY A 371 37.42 28.26 13.18
CA GLY A 371 38.80 28.44 12.72
C GLY A 371 39.08 27.98 11.28
N GLY A 372 38.05 27.96 10.42
CA GLY A 372 38.13 27.43 9.05
C GLY A 372 37.92 25.92 8.91
N VAL A 373 37.91 25.16 10.01
CA VAL A 373 37.70 23.70 10.02
C VAL A 373 36.19 23.38 9.99
N PRO A 374 35.69 22.57 9.04
CA PRO A 374 34.30 22.13 9.01
C PRO A 374 33.93 21.34 10.28
N THR A 375 33.08 21.94 11.10
CA THR A 375 32.60 21.38 12.37
C THR A 375 31.09 21.15 12.27
N VAL A 376 30.56 20.16 13.00
CA VAL A 376 29.11 19.93 13.09
C VAL A 376 28.71 20.12 14.54
N LEU A 377 27.83 21.09 14.79
CA LEU A 377 27.16 21.21 16.09
C LEU A 377 26.06 20.15 16.15
N LEU A 378 26.04 19.41 17.27
CA LEU A 378 25.06 18.37 17.53
C LEU A 378 23.88 18.97 18.30
N PRO A 379 22.64 18.54 18.03
CA PRO A 379 21.49 18.96 18.82
C PRO A 379 21.60 18.45 20.27
N ILE A 380 20.96 19.20 21.17
CA ILE A 380 20.72 18.75 22.55
C ILE A 380 19.97 17.42 22.49
N ARG A 381 20.41 16.42 23.27
CA ARG A 381 19.84 15.07 23.20
C ARG A 381 18.34 15.08 23.47
N GLY A 382 17.57 14.58 22.50
CA GLY A 382 16.12 14.51 22.58
C GLY A 382 15.67 13.39 23.52
N GLY A 383 15.17 13.76 24.70
CA GLY A 383 14.40 12.87 25.57
C GLY A 383 13.01 12.60 24.99
N GLY A 384 12.93 11.87 23.88
CA GLY A 384 11.70 11.62 23.14
C GLY A 384 10.72 10.70 23.87
N ALA A 385 10.06 11.21 24.91
CA ALA A 385 8.96 10.54 25.59
C ALA A 385 7.71 10.55 24.69
N GLN A 386 7.34 9.39 24.15
CA GLN A 386 6.08 9.21 23.44
C GLN A 386 5.01 8.73 24.43
N ALA A 387 4.02 9.57 24.71
CA ALA A 387 2.97 9.31 25.71
C ALA A 387 1.88 8.32 25.26
N VAL A 388 1.98 7.75 24.06
CA VAL A 388 0.92 6.93 23.44
C VAL A 388 1.46 5.57 23.04
N ASP A 389 0.77 4.51 23.48
CA ASP A 389 1.04 3.14 23.07
C ASP A 389 0.82 2.96 21.56
N ILE A 390 1.91 2.59 20.89
CA ILE A 390 1.90 2.07 19.54
C ILE A 390 1.30 0.66 19.58
N SER A 391 0.48 0.34 18.58
CA SER A 391 -0.06 -1.02 18.44
C SER A 391 1.10 -2.02 18.39
N VAL A 392 1.10 -3.01 19.30
CA VAL A 392 2.15 -4.04 19.39
C VAL A 392 2.45 -4.66 18.02
N ARG A 393 1.42 -4.89 17.21
CA ARG A 393 1.51 -5.40 15.84
C ARG A 393 2.39 -4.53 14.91
N GLN A 394 2.36 -3.20 15.05
CA GLN A 394 3.24 -2.29 14.30
C GLN A 394 4.70 -2.44 14.73
N LEU A 395 4.96 -2.66 16.02
CA LEU A 395 6.31 -2.84 16.55
C LEU A 395 6.87 -4.24 16.19
N THR A 396 6.05 -5.29 16.29
CA THR A 396 6.49 -6.68 16.08
C THR A 396 6.49 -7.15 14.63
N ALA A 397 5.87 -6.41 13.70
CA ALA A 397 5.88 -6.75 12.28
C ALA A 397 7.32 -6.88 11.74
N SER A 398 7.61 -8.01 11.09
CA SER A 398 8.87 -8.26 10.42
C SER A 398 8.83 -7.65 9.01
N MET A 399 9.27 -6.40 8.88
CA MET A 399 9.39 -5.73 7.58
C MET A 399 10.39 -6.43 6.66
N SER A 400 11.52 -6.92 7.21
CA SER A 400 12.49 -7.72 6.45
C SER A 400 11.89 -9.04 5.96
N GLY A 401 11.02 -9.68 6.75
CA GLY A 401 10.19 -10.83 6.34
C GLY A 401 9.07 -10.50 5.34
N MET A 402 8.93 -9.23 4.93
CA MET A 402 8.10 -8.76 3.81
C MET A 402 8.94 -8.26 2.63
N GLY A 403 10.24 -8.54 2.59
CA GLY A 403 11.16 -8.01 1.57
C GLY A 403 11.55 -6.54 1.73
N LEU A 404 11.07 -5.89 2.80
CA LEU A 404 11.38 -4.50 3.10
C LEU A 404 12.61 -4.46 4.01
N TYR A 405 13.78 -4.41 3.38
CA TYR A 405 15.10 -4.46 4.04
C TYR A 405 15.40 -3.19 4.86
N VAL A 406 14.73 -3.06 6.00
CA VAL A 406 14.96 -2.06 7.06
C VAL A 406 15.83 -2.58 8.18
#